data_AF-A0AA36FRV1-F1
#
_entry.id   AF-A0AA36FRV1-F1
#
_cell.length_a   1.000
_cell.length_b   1.000
_cell.length_c   1.000
_cell.angle_alpha   90.00
_cell.angle_beta   90.00
_cell.angle_gamma   90.00
#
_symmetry.space_group_name_H-M   'P 1'
#
loop_
_entity.id
_entity.type
_entity.pdbx_description
1 polymer ?
#
loop_
_entity_poly.entity_id
_entity_poly.type
_entity_poly.pdbx_seq_one_letter_code
_entity_poly.pdbx_strand_id
1 'polypeptide(L)'
;MYYMIASFNSTFPWETCDNWWNDASCVTGKEHTKMLEAIKAHTNHTQTSVEQYWERRVLMVTDSIEDFGGIQWELLGLMAVSWVIVYFALWKGITNARKFVYFCALFPYVLIVVLLLRGLTLPGAAKGISYYLTPNATKLMEATVWKDAGTQVFYSYGVGFGTLIALGSHNKFSHNCFRDAIMMCFINGGTSILASTAIFSILGFMSEASGKDIADIVKPGVGLAFLAYPEMATNLPMKQLWAFLFFLMITILGLDSQVCMMEGLYTALEDAFPTQLRKHKRVALLCTCFGFFILGIPMVTHGGSHWLTLIDAYGASGYALLTVVFFEVVGLSWGFGADRVRAAIKEMIGIQVPLVFKILWKYLSPLTAFLLFWFCVYYYEPLNYPDQRPYPLWANVIGFMLSSCSMVVIPGWAIYYLFTHNKHLRLSERFWRSVRVPESAVQAGGKKSIQELKPLAL
;
A
#
# COMPACT_ATOMS: atom_id res chain seq x y z
N MET A 1 -13.54 -7.07 -4.83
CA MET A 1 -14.71 -7.13 -5.72
C MET A 1 -15.14 -8.55 -6.09
N TYR A 2 -14.29 -9.41 -6.65
CA TYR A 2 -14.69 -10.77 -7.08
C TYR A 2 -15.39 -11.57 -5.96
N TYR A 3 -14.74 -11.69 -4.79
CA TYR A 3 -15.32 -12.35 -3.62
C TYR A 3 -16.58 -11.65 -3.06
N MET A 4 -16.71 -10.33 -3.21
CA MET A 4 -17.91 -9.58 -2.82
C MET A 4 -19.11 -9.96 -3.68
N ILE A 5 -18.91 -10.22 -4.97
CA ILE A 5 -19.96 -10.70 -5.86
C ILE A 5 -20.27 -12.17 -5.54
N ALA A 6 -19.24 -12.99 -5.34
CA ALA A 6 -19.41 -14.40 -4.99
C ALA A 6 -20.11 -14.62 -3.63
N SER A 7 -20.07 -13.66 -2.70
CA SER A 7 -20.77 -13.75 -1.41
C SER A 7 -22.29 -13.71 -1.50
N PHE A 8 -22.88 -13.40 -2.66
CA PHE A 8 -24.33 -13.45 -2.86
C PHE A 8 -24.87 -14.87 -3.11
N ASN A 9 -24.00 -15.86 -3.32
CA ASN A 9 -24.42 -17.25 -3.49
C ASN A 9 -24.94 -17.84 -2.16
N SER A 10 -25.97 -18.68 -2.25
CA SER A 10 -26.56 -19.37 -1.07
C SER A 10 -25.56 -20.32 -0.42
N THR A 11 -24.81 -21.05 -1.24
CA THR A 11 -23.66 -21.85 -0.84
C THR A 11 -22.42 -21.18 -1.39
N PHE A 12 -21.39 -20.98 -0.57
CA PHE A 12 -20.21 -20.31 -1.07
C PHE A 12 -19.46 -21.21 -2.06
N PRO A 13 -18.94 -20.65 -3.16
CA PRO A 13 -18.13 -21.44 -4.10
C PRO A 13 -16.90 -22.09 -3.47
N TRP A 14 -16.38 -21.51 -2.37
CA TRP A 14 -15.22 -22.02 -1.62
C TRP A 14 -15.59 -22.92 -0.44
N GLU A 15 -16.86 -23.31 -0.27
CA GLU A 15 -17.32 -24.12 0.85
C GLU A 15 -17.30 -25.63 0.57
N THR A 16 -17.24 -26.02 -0.71
CA THR A 16 -17.39 -27.42 -1.14
C THR A 16 -16.24 -27.86 -2.04
N CYS A 17 -16.04 -29.17 -2.14
CA CYS A 17 -15.07 -29.81 -3.04
C CYS A 17 -15.73 -30.40 -4.32
N ASP A 18 -17.01 -30.14 -4.55
CA ASP A 18 -17.80 -30.74 -5.64
C ASP A 18 -17.84 -29.87 -6.92
N ASN A 19 -16.83 -29.03 -7.12
CA ASN A 19 -16.79 -28.09 -8.24
C ASN A 19 -15.80 -28.55 -9.32
N TRP A 20 -15.97 -28.05 -10.54
CA TRP A 20 -15.13 -28.43 -11.69
C TRP A 20 -13.64 -28.07 -11.53
N TRP A 21 -13.31 -27.12 -10.65
CA TRP A 21 -11.92 -26.74 -10.35
C TRP A 21 -11.28 -27.59 -9.25
N ASN A 22 -12.06 -28.39 -8.54
CA ASN A 22 -11.56 -29.22 -7.45
C ASN A 22 -10.97 -30.53 -7.98
N ASP A 23 -9.95 -31.04 -7.29
CA ASP A 23 -9.39 -32.37 -7.55
C ASP A 23 -9.53 -33.31 -6.35
N ALA A 24 -8.99 -34.53 -6.50
CA ALA A 24 -9.05 -35.57 -5.48
C ALA A 24 -8.34 -35.24 -4.15
N SER A 25 -7.51 -34.19 -4.11
CA SER A 25 -6.79 -33.73 -2.90
C SER A 25 -7.57 -32.71 -2.07
N CYS A 26 -8.76 -32.29 -2.54
CA CYS A 26 -9.57 -31.27 -1.91
C CYS A 26 -10.16 -31.73 -0.57
N VAL A 27 -10.04 -30.88 0.45
CA VAL A 27 -10.69 -31.08 1.76
C VAL A 27 -11.43 -29.82 2.22
N THR A 28 -12.62 -30.00 2.77
CA THR A 28 -13.45 -28.96 3.39
C THR A 28 -13.13 -28.77 4.88
N GLY A 29 -12.39 -29.70 5.49
CA GLY A 29 -12.14 -29.74 6.94
C GLY A 29 -13.31 -30.28 7.75
N LYS A 30 -14.36 -30.77 7.08
CA LYS A 30 -15.57 -31.37 7.67
C LYS A 30 -15.71 -32.86 7.31
N GLU A 31 -14.69 -33.45 6.69
CA GLU A 31 -14.67 -34.86 6.30
C GLU A 31 -14.70 -35.79 7.51
N HIS A 32 -15.38 -36.92 7.37
CA HIS A 32 -15.26 -38.04 8.32
C HIS A 32 -13.87 -38.68 8.23
N THR A 33 -13.37 -39.23 9.34
CA THR A 33 -12.03 -39.83 9.45
C THR A 33 -11.72 -40.84 8.35
N LYS A 34 -12.68 -41.71 7.98
CA LYS A 34 -12.51 -42.71 6.90
C LYS A 34 -12.33 -42.08 5.52
N MET A 35 -13.01 -40.97 5.25
CA MET A 35 -12.87 -40.25 3.98
C MET A 35 -11.51 -39.53 3.92
N LEU A 36 -11.08 -38.94 5.04
CA LEU A 36 -9.76 -38.32 5.14
C LEU A 36 -8.62 -39.34 4.97
N GLU A 37 -8.76 -40.53 5.53
CA GLU A 37 -7.81 -41.64 5.33
C GLU A 37 -7.80 -42.13 3.88
N ALA A 38 -8.97 -42.24 3.23
CA ALA A 38 -9.06 -42.60 1.82
C ALA A 38 -8.38 -41.58 0.89
N ILE A 39 -8.54 -40.28 1.18
CA ILE A 39 -7.86 -39.20 0.44
C ILE A 39 -6.35 -39.28 0.67
N LYS A 40 -5.90 -39.38 1.92
CA LYS A 40 -4.47 -39.51 2.26
C LYS A 40 -3.82 -40.78 1.69
N ALA A 41 -4.60 -41.84 1.45
CA ALA A 41 -4.11 -43.06 0.80
C ALA A 41 -3.87 -42.87 -0.70
N HIS A 42 -4.55 -41.93 -1.35
CA HIS A 42 -4.41 -41.66 -2.79
C HIS A 42 -3.49 -40.46 -3.09
N THR A 43 -3.33 -39.54 -2.14
CA THR A 43 -2.54 -38.31 -2.34
C THR A 43 -1.62 -38.03 -1.15
N ASN A 44 -0.34 -37.73 -1.43
CA ASN A 44 0.65 -37.37 -0.42
C ASN A 44 0.45 -35.97 0.19
N HIS A 45 -0.46 -35.16 -0.37
CA HIS A 45 -0.74 -33.79 0.07
C HIS A 45 -2.25 -33.51 -0.05
N THR A 46 -2.80 -32.75 0.89
CA THR A 46 -4.20 -32.31 0.89
C THR A 46 -4.26 -30.79 0.86
N GLN A 47 -5.17 -30.22 0.07
CA GLN A 47 -5.42 -28.77 0.00
C GLN A 47 -6.86 -28.46 0.39
N THR A 48 -7.07 -27.32 1.04
CA THR A 48 -8.43 -26.91 1.41
C THR A 48 -9.25 -26.50 0.20
N SER A 49 -10.58 -26.64 0.29
CA SER A 49 -11.52 -26.14 -0.73
C SER A 49 -11.34 -24.64 -1.02
N VAL A 50 -10.96 -23.87 -0.01
CA VAL A 50 -10.67 -22.43 -0.14
C VAL A 50 -9.37 -22.17 -0.89
N GLU A 51 -8.30 -22.90 -0.58
CA GLU A 51 -7.02 -22.82 -1.31
C GLU A 51 -7.21 -23.20 -2.79
N GLN A 52 -7.91 -24.30 -3.07
CA GLN A 52 -8.19 -24.67 -4.45
C GLN A 52 -9.10 -23.67 -5.17
N TYR A 53 -10.08 -23.08 -4.48
CA TYR A 53 -10.90 -22.02 -5.06
C TYR A 53 -10.04 -20.80 -5.44
N TRP A 54 -9.15 -20.36 -4.55
CA TRP A 54 -8.23 -19.25 -4.81
C TRP A 54 -7.28 -19.55 -5.97
N GLU A 55 -6.56 -20.67 -5.91
CA GLU A 55 -5.51 -21.02 -6.87
C GLU A 55 -6.10 -21.41 -8.23
N ARG A 56 -7.12 -22.27 -8.25
CA ARG A 56 -7.59 -22.93 -9.49
C ARG A 56 -8.79 -22.27 -10.13
N ARG A 57 -9.63 -21.56 -9.35
CA ARG A 57 -10.83 -20.90 -9.90
C ARG A 57 -10.67 -19.39 -10.04
N VAL A 58 -10.19 -18.72 -9.00
CA VAL A 58 -10.07 -17.25 -8.99
C VAL A 58 -8.86 -16.82 -9.80
N LEU A 59 -7.68 -17.34 -9.47
CA LEU A 59 -6.43 -16.96 -10.13
C LEU A 59 -6.15 -17.79 -11.38
N MET A 60 -6.57 -19.06 -11.38
CA MET A 60 -6.15 -20.06 -12.39
C MET A 60 -4.62 -20.09 -12.53
N VAL A 61 -3.92 -20.16 -11.39
CA VAL A 61 -2.49 -19.91 -11.28
C VAL A 61 -1.65 -20.86 -12.14
N THR A 62 -0.66 -20.32 -12.84
CA THR A 62 0.36 -21.12 -13.53
C THR A 62 1.48 -21.53 -12.57
N ASP A 63 2.30 -22.49 -12.98
CA ASP A 63 3.41 -22.95 -12.13
C ASP A 63 4.57 -21.94 -12.08
N SER A 64 4.66 -20.97 -12.99
CA SER A 64 5.81 -20.07 -13.08
C SER A 64 5.45 -18.68 -13.61
N ILE A 65 6.26 -17.67 -13.26
CA ILE A 65 6.15 -16.31 -13.79
C ILE A 65 6.43 -16.21 -15.30
N GLU A 66 7.11 -17.21 -15.87
CA GLU A 66 7.41 -17.27 -17.31
C GLU A 66 6.18 -17.65 -18.13
N ASP A 67 5.28 -18.44 -17.54
CA ASP A 67 4.02 -18.80 -18.15
C ASP A 67 2.93 -17.83 -17.72
N PHE A 68 2.59 -16.89 -18.59
CA PHE A 68 1.45 -16.01 -18.39
C PHE A 68 0.12 -16.76 -18.42
N GLY A 69 0.06 -17.91 -19.10
CA GLY A 69 -1.19 -18.60 -19.40
C GLY A 69 -2.20 -17.72 -20.13
N GLY A 70 -3.48 -17.83 -19.74
CA GLY A 70 -4.56 -17.02 -20.28
C GLY A 70 -4.82 -15.73 -19.49
N ILE A 71 -5.69 -14.87 -20.02
CA ILE A 71 -6.23 -13.75 -19.25
C ILE A 71 -7.41 -14.24 -18.42
N GLN A 72 -7.41 -13.93 -17.14
CA GLN A 72 -8.55 -14.15 -16.26
C GLN A 72 -9.59 -13.05 -16.49
N TRP A 73 -10.53 -13.30 -17.43
CA TRP A 73 -11.46 -12.30 -17.95
C TRP A 73 -12.34 -11.64 -16.89
N GLU A 74 -12.70 -12.38 -15.83
CA GLU A 74 -13.52 -11.86 -14.74
C GLU A 74 -12.73 -10.84 -13.91
N LEU A 75 -11.45 -11.13 -13.66
CA LEU A 75 -10.54 -10.20 -12.98
C LEU A 75 -10.21 -8.99 -13.85
N LEU A 76 -10.02 -9.18 -15.16
CA LEU A 76 -9.83 -8.09 -16.12
C LEU A 76 -11.03 -7.12 -16.12
N GLY A 77 -12.26 -7.67 -16.17
CA GLY A 77 -13.48 -6.88 -16.13
C GLY A 77 -13.61 -6.08 -14.83
N LEU A 78 -13.29 -6.68 -13.69
CA LEU A 78 -13.29 -5.99 -12.40
C LEU A 78 -12.19 -4.93 -12.29
N MET A 79 -11.00 -5.19 -12.84
CA MET A 79 -9.93 -4.20 -12.94
C MET A 79 -10.36 -3.00 -13.80
N ALA A 80 -11.05 -3.25 -14.92
CA ALA A 80 -11.62 -2.19 -15.75
C ALA A 80 -12.65 -1.35 -14.97
N VAL A 81 -13.54 -2.00 -14.20
CA VAL A 81 -14.51 -1.31 -13.34
C VAL A 81 -13.80 -0.43 -12.30
N SER A 82 -12.74 -0.91 -11.65
CA SER A 82 -11.95 -0.11 -10.70
C SER A 82 -11.36 1.14 -11.35
N TRP A 83 -10.77 1.03 -12.54
CA TRP A 83 -10.22 2.19 -13.25
C TRP A 83 -11.30 3.18 -13.71
N VAL A 84 -12.47 2.69 -14.10
CA VAL A 84 -13.63 3.53 -14.42
C VAL A 84 -14.09 4.31 -13.18
N ILE A 85 -14.13 3.67 -12.01
CA ILE A 85 -14.46 4.34 -10.74
C ILE A 85 -13.43 5.43 -10.43
N VAL A 86 -12.13 5.13 -10.54
CA VAL A 86 -11.05 6.11 -10.30
C VAL A 86 -11.17 7.30 -11.25
N TYR A 87 -11.41 7.05 -12.54
CA TYR A 87 -11.62 8.09 -13.53
C TYR A 87 -12.77 9.02 -13.15
N PHE A 88 -13.95 8.47 -12.85
CA PHE A 88 -15.12 9.27 -12.48
C PHE A 88 -15.02 9.91 -11.08
N ALA A 89 -14.21 9.36 -10.18
CA ALA A 89 -13.89 10.01 -8.92
C ALA A 89 -13.09 11.30 -9.18
N LEU A 90 -12.10 11.26 -10.08
CA LEU A 90 -11.17 12.37 -10.30
C LEU A 90 -11.50 13.27 -11.50
N TRP A 91 -12.49 12.94 -12.34
CA TRP A 91 -12.82 13.70 -13.57
C TRP A 91 -13.15 15.19 -13.35
N LYS A 92 -13.56 15.57 -12.14
CA LYS A 92 -13.85 16.94 -11.70
C LYS A 92 -12.82 17.46 -10.68
N GLY A 93 -11.78 16.71 -10.39
CA GLY A 93 -10.76 16.97 -9.36
C GLY A 93 -11.18 16.55 -7.95
N ILE A 94 -10.19 16.32 -7.07
CA ILE A 94 -10.41 15.77 -5.73
C ILE A 94 -11.32 16.64 -4.84
N THR A 95 -11.26 17.97 -4.98
CA THR A 95 -12.11 18.89 -4.21
C THR A 95 -13.60 18.66 -4.47
N ASN A 96 -13.95 18.29 -5.71
CA ASN A 96 -15.32 17.95 -6.10
C ASN A 96 -15.69 16.51 -5.73
N ALA A 97 -14.69 15.62 -5.63
CA ALA A 97 -14.84 14.23 -5.22
C ALA A 97 -15.00 14.04 -3.69
N ARG A 98 -14.89 15.11 -2.88
CA ARG A 98 -14.87 15.04 -1.42
C ARG A 98 -15.99 14.21 -0.79
N LYS A 99 -17.20 14.19 -1.35
CA LYS A 99 -18.31 13.37 -0.83
C LYS A 99 -18.04 11.87 -0.99
N PHE A 100 -17.50 11.48 -2.15
CA PHE A 100 -17.09 10.11 -2.42
C PHE A 100 -15.94 9.72 -1.49
N VAL A 101 -14.91 10.58 -1.37
CA VAL A 101 -13.77 10.36 -0.47
C VAL A 101 -14.23 10.24 1.00
N TYR A 102 -15.16 11.07 1.46
CA TYR A 102 -15.70 10.95 2.83
C TYR A 102 -16.43 9.63 3.05
N PHE A 103 -17.18 9.13 2.08
CA PHE A 103 -17.77 7.81 2.17
C PHE A 103 -16.68 6.74 2.25
N CYS A 104 -15.70 6.79 1.35
CA CYS A 104 -14.63 5.79 1.30
C CYS A 104 -13.75 5.78 2.55
N ALA A 105 -13.51 6.94 3.17
CA ALA A 105 -12.72 7.05 4.38
C ALA A 105 -13.51 6.66 5.65
N LEU A 106 -14.78 7.06 5.78
CA LEU A 106 -15.55 6.89 7.03
C LEU A 106 -16.29 5.55 7.09
N PHE A 107 -16.80 5.04 5.97
CA PHE A 107 -17.59 3.83 5.96
C PHE A 107 -16.83 2.58 6.44
N PRO A 108 -15.53 2.39 6.10
CA PRO A 108 -14.73 1.31 6.67
C PRO A 108 -14.69 1.30 8.21
N TYR A 109 -14.76 2.45 8.88
CA TYR A 109 -14.84 2.48 10.35
C TYR A 109 -16.13 1.87 10.88
N VAL A 110 -17.25 2.14 10.20
CA VAL A 110 -18.54 1.51 10.53
C VAL A 110 -18.43 -0.01 10.38
N LEU A 111 -17.81 -0.48 9.29
CA LEU A 111 -17.61 -1.90 9.03
C LEU A 111 -16.67 -2.55 10.05
N ILE A 112 -15.55 -1.90 10.40
CA ILE A 112 -14.61 -2.39 11.42
C ILE A 112 -15.31 -2.51 12.77
N VAL A 113 -16.11 -1.52 13.18
CA VAL A 113 -16.85 -1.57 14.44
C VAL A 113 -17.88 -2.71 14.44
N VAL A 114 -18.63 -2.88 13.35
CA VAL A 114 -19.59 -3.99 13.21
C VAL A 114 -18.88 -5.36 13.27
N LEU A 115 -17.75 -5.51 12.58
CA LEU A 115 -16.94 -6.74 12.60
C LEU A 115 -16.31 -6.98 13.97
N LEU A 116 -15.86 -5.93 14.66
CA LEU A 116 -15.30 -6.03 16.01
C LEU A 116 -16.36 -6.48 17.01
N LEU A 117 -17.53 -5.83 17.03
CA LEU A 117 -18.64 -6.22 17.89
C LEU A 117 -19.03 -7.68 17.63
N ARG A 118 -19.10 -8.09 16.36
CA ARG A 118 -19.37 -9.47 16.02
C ARG A 118 -18.26 -10.40 16.52
N GLY A 119 -17.00 -10.08 16.24
CA GLY A 119 -15.84 -10.88 16.64
C GLY A 119 -15.76 -11.08 18.15
N LEU A 120 -16.01 -10.04 18.94
CA LEU A 120 -16.02 -10.11 20.40
C LEU A 120 -17.16 -10.97 20.98
N THR A 121 -18.26 -11.16 20.23
CA THR A 121 -19.37 -12.04 20.66
C THR A 121 -19.17 -13.51 20.32
N LEU A 122 -18.13 -13.86 19.55
CA LEU A 122 -17.86 -15.24 19.18
C LEU A 122 -17.08 -15.98 20.29
N PRO A 123 -17.28 -17.31 20.44
CA PRO A 123 -16.42 -18.10 21.31
C PRO A 123 -14.98 -18.03 20.80
N GLY A 124 -13.99 -18.08 21.69
CA GLY A 124 -12.57 -18.02 21.30
C GLY A 124 -12.01 -16.61 21.05
N ALA A 125 -12.84 -15.56 21.06
CA ALA A 125 -12.36 -14.20 20.79
C ALA A 125 -11.24 -13.75 21.74
N ALA A 126 -11.35 -14.11 23.03
CA ALA A 126 -10.34 -13.81 24.04
C ALA A 126 -8.98 -14.48 23.73
N LYS A 127 -8.99 -15.71 23.20
CA LYS A 127 -7.77 -16.43 22.77
C LYS A 127 -7.07 -15.66 21.65
N GLY A 128 -7.84 -15.20 20.67
CA GLY A 128 -7.36 -14.39 19.55
C GLY A 128 -6.73 -13.06 19.99
N ILE A 129 -7.42 -12.32 20.86
CA ILE A 129 -6.91 -11.04 21.38
C ILE A 129 -5.68 -11.26 22.26
N SER A 130 -5.66 -12.32 23.07
CA SER A 130 -4.48 -12.70 23.85
C SER A 130 -3.30 -13.02 22.94
N TYR A 131 -3.48 -13.79 21.87
CA TYR A 131 -2.42 -14.04 20.91
C TYR A 131 -1.86 -12.75 20.29
N TYR A 132 -2.72 -11.80 19.93
CA TYR A 132 -2.32 -10.51 19.36
C TYR A 132 -1.53 -9.62 20.33
N LEU A 133 -1.99 -9.52 21.58
CA LEU A 133 -1.48 -8.53 22.54
C LEU A 133 -0.43 -9.09 23.51
N THR A 134 -0.18 -10.40 23.52
CA THR A 134 0.82 -11.00 24.41
C THR A 134 2.23 -10.56 23.98
N PRO A 135 2.95 -9.76 24.80
CA PRO A 135 4.24 -9.22 24.40
C PRO A 135 5.33 -10.30 24.48
N ASN A 136 6.17 -10.38 23.44
CA ASN A 136 7.39 -11.17 23.49
C ASN A 136 8.62 -10.24 23.40
N ALA A 137 9.19 -9.89 24.55
CA ALA A 137 10.32 -8.95 24.62
C ALA A 137 11.59 -9.47 23.92
N THR A 138 11.76 -10.79 23.78
CA THR A 138 12.93 -11.36 23.09
C THR A 138 12.99 -10.96 21.62
N LYS A 139 11.82 -10.73 21.00
CA LYS A 139 11.71 -10.28 19.61
C LYS A 139 12.26 -8.86 19.38
N LEU A 140 12.34 -8.02 20.41
CA LEU A 140 12.91 -6.67 20.28
C LEU A 140 14.42 -6.68 20.00
N MET A 141 15.10 -7.81 20.25
CA MET A 141 16.52 -8.01 19.92
C MET A 141 16.75 -8.37 18.45
N GLU A 142 15.70 -8.74 17.72
CA GLU A 142 15.79 -9.10 16.30
C GLU A 142 15.74 -7.84 15.43
N ALA A 143 16.79 -7.60 14.63
CA ALA A 143 16.85 -6.42 13.77
C ALA A 143 15.76 -6.43 12.67
N THR A 144 15.29 -7.61 12.27
CA THR A 144 14.18 -7.80 11.32
C THR A 144 12.88 -7.18 11.86
N VAL A 145 12.61 -7.27 13.16
CA VAL A 145 11.42 -6.66 13.78
C VAL A 145 11.43 -5.14 13.65
N TRP A 146 12.60 -4.50 13.79
CA TRP A 146 12.74 -3.06 13.60
C TRP A 146 12.68 -2.65 12.12
N LYS A 147 13.24 -3.48 11.22
CA LYS A 147 13.10 -3.30 9.77
C LYS A 147 11.63 -3.30 9.36
N ASP A 148 10.88 -4.30 9.81
CA ASP A 148 9.46 -4.49 9.48
C ASP A 148 8.60 -3.39 10.11
N ALA A 149 8.85 -3.03 11.37
CA ALA A 149 8.15 -1.91 12.03
C ALA A 149 8.41 -0.58 11.32
N GLY A 150 9.67 -0.30 10.95
CA GLY A 150 10.04 0.93 10.25
C GLY A 150 9.39 1.02 8.88
N THR A 151 9.54 -0.02 8.05
CA THR A 151 8.92 -0.07 6.71
C THR A 151 7.39 0.03 6.81
N GLN A 152 6.75 -0.70 7.72
CA GLN A 152 5.30 -0.61 7.96
C GLN A 152 4.84 0.83 8.25
N VAL A 153 5.58 1.58 9.08
CA VAL A 153 5.26 3.00 9.35
C VAL A 153 5.34 3.83 8.07
N PHE A 154 6.43 3.74 7.29
CA PHE A 154 6.56 4.53 6.06
C PHE A 154 5.45 4.23 5.03
N TYR A 155 5.14 2.94 4.82
CA TYR A 155 4.05 2.55 3.92
C TYR A 155 2.68 2.96 4.44
N SER A 156 2.41 2.76 5.72
CA SER A 156 1.10 3.04 6.31
C SER A 156 0.72 4.52 6.26
N TYR A 157 1.70 5.43 6.36
CA TYR A 157 1.47 6.87 6.20
C TYR A 157 1.56 7.36 4.75
N GLY A 158 2.05 6.54 3.82
CA GLY A 158 2.25 6.93 2.43
C GLY A 158 3.28 8.04 2.23
N VAL A 159 4.30 8.12 3.10
CA VAL A 159 5.35 9.15 3.04
C VAL A 159 6.32 8.82 1.90
N GLY A 160 6.66 9.80 1.08
CA GLY A 160 7.56 9.63 -0.07
C GLY A 160 6.87 9.35 -1.41
N PHE A 161 5.55 9.13 -1.42
CA PHE A 161 4.79 8.93 -2.67
C PHE A 161 4.36 10.24 -3.37
N GLY A 162 4.59 11.40 -2.76
CA GLY A 162 4.16 12.70 -3.29
C GLY A 162 2.67 13.02 -3.13
N THR A 163 1.83 12.03 -2.83
CA THR A 163 0.37 12.21 -2.62
C THR A 163 0.05 13.20 -1.51
N LEU A 164 0.75 13.15 -0.36
CA LEU A 164 0.53 14.11 0.72
C LEU A 164 0.92 15.54 0.34
N ILE A 165 1.95 15.70 -0.50
CA ILE A 165 2.35 17.01 -1.04
C ILE A 165 1.25 17.54 -1.96
N ALA A 166 0.74 16.70 -2.88
CA ALA A 166 -0.34 17.06 -3.78
C ALA A 166 -1.63 17.42 -3.04
N LEU A 167 -2.05 16.61 -2.07
CA LEU A 167 -3.22 16.90 -1.23
C LEU A 167 -3.02 18.19 -0.41
N GLY A 168 -1.83 18.39 0.13
CA GLY A 168 -1.45 19.62 0.85
C GLY A 168 -1.50 20.87 -0.04
N SER A 169 -1.19 20.75 -1.33
CA SER A 169 -1.24 21.87 -2.29
C SER A 169 -2.66 22.41 -2.52
N HIS A 170 -3.69 21.60 -2.25
CA HIS A 170 -5.10 22.02 -2.34
C HIS A 170 -5.61 22.71 -1.07
N ASN A 171 -4.82 22.74 0.01
CA ASN A 171 -5.21 23.41 1.25
C ASN A 171 -5.10 24.93 1.13
N LYS A 172 -5.90 25.64 1.94
CA LYS A 172 -5.69 27.07 2.13
C LYS A 172 -4.33 27.30 2.78
N PHE A 173 -3.66 28.40 2.39
CA PHE A 173 -2.34 28.75 2.93
C PHE A 173 -2.31 28.81 4.47
N SER A 174 -3.38 29.30 5.09
CA SER A 174 -3.52 29.42 6.55
C SER A 174 -4.15 28.21 7.25
N HIS A 175 -4.36 27.11 6.53
CA HIS A 175 -4.93 25.89 7.11
C HIS A 175 -3.93 25.23 8.04
N ASN A 176 -4.38 24.79 9.22
CA ASN A 176 -3.51 24.22 10.25
C ASN A 176 -3.08 22.78 9.91
N CYS A 177 -2.13 22.64 8.99
CA CYS A 177 -1.59 21.35 8.58
C CYS A 177 -0.81 20.63 9.70
N PHE A 178 -0.28 21.36 10.68
CA PHE A 178 0.46 20.77 11.80
C PHE A 178 -0.47 19.97 12.72
N ARG A 179 -1.67 20.50 13.00
CA ARG A 179 -2.72 19.75 13.73
C ARG A 179 -3.12 18.50 12.97
N ASP A 180 -3.37 18.62 11.67
CA ASP A 180 -3.80 17.50 10.84
C ASP A 180 -2.75 16.39 10.80
N ALA A 181 -1.47 16.73 10.69
CA ALA A 181 -0.36 15.78 10.74
C ALA A 181 -0.33 15.01 12.07
N ILE A 182 -0.49 15.68 13.21
CA ILE A 182 -0.55 15.02 14.53
C ILE A 182 -1.79 14.13 14.63
N MET A 183 -2.96 14.62 14.20
CA MET A 183 -4.19 13.82 14.21
C MET A 183 -4.06 12.57 13.34
N MET A 184 -3.44 12.70 12.16
CA MET A 184 -3.19 11.59 11.25
C MET A 184 -2.33 10.50 11.91
N CYS A 185 -1.32 10.88 12.71
CA CYS A 185 -0.52 9.91 13.47
C CYS A 185 -1.35 9.04 14.41
N PHE A 186 -2.27 9.65 15.17
CA PHE A 186 -3.12 8.91 16.11
C PHE A 186 -4.21 8.12 15.40
N ILE A 187 -4.84 8.69 14.36
CA ILE A 187 -5.91 8.03 13.62
C ILE A 187 -5.37 6.81 12.88
N ASN A 188 -4.26 6.92 12.16
CA ASN A 188 -3.68 5.81 11.43
C ASN A 188 -3.28 4.65 12.37
N GLY A 189 -2.50 4.94 13.41
CA GLY A 189 -2.09 3.92 14.39
C GLY A 189 -3.28 3.30 15.13
N GLY A 190 -4.24 4.13 15.55
CA GLY A 190 -5.47 3.66 16.22
C GLY A 190 -6.35 2.80 15.33
N THR A 191 -6.44 3.13 14.04
CA THR A 191 -7.20 2.33 13.05
C THR A 191 -6.56 0.96 12.87
N SER A 192 -5.23 0.89 12.75
CA SER A 192 -4.50 -0.38 12.64
C SER A 192 -4.69 -1.28 13.86
N ILE A 193 -4.67 -0.71 15.07
CA ILE A 193 -4.95 -1.47 16.30
C ILE A 193 -6.40 -1.97 16.30
N LEU A 194 -7.37 -1.10 16.01
CA LEU A 194 -8.79 -1.43 15.99
C LEU A 194 -9.10 -2.55 14.97
N ALA A 195 -8.58 -2.42 13.75
CA ALA A 195 -8.72 -3.42 12.70
C ALA A 195 -8.05 -4.74 13.09
N SER A 196 -6.84 -4.70 13.66
CA SER A 196 -6.13 -5.89 14.13
C SER A 196 -6.92 -6.61 15.23
N THR A 197 -7.46 -5.88 16.22
CA THR A 197 -8.32 -6.48 17.26
C THR A 197 -9.56 -7.14 16.65
N ALA A 198 -10.21 -6.51 15.67
CA ALA A 198 -11.34 -7.11 14.96
C ALA A 198 -10.96 -8.43 14.27
N ILE A 199 -9.85 -8.43 13.51
CA ILE A 199 -9.37 -9.63 12.82
C ILE A 199 -8.96 -10.73 13.80
N PHE A 200 -8.14 -10.42 14.81
CA PHE A 200 -7.67 -11.42 15.77
C PHE A 200 -8.79 -11.98 16.65
N SER A 201 -9.81 -11.18 16.99
CA SER A 201 -11.00 -11.69 17.70
C SER A 201 -11.72 -12.78 16.88
N ILE A 202 -11.80 -12.60 15.56
CA ILE A 202 -12.42 -13.56 14.64
C ILE A 202 -11.51 -14.77 14.41
N LEU A 203 -10.18 -14.59 14.31
CA LEU A 203 -9.22 -15.70 14.20
C LEU A 203 -9.21 -16.58 15.45
N GLY A 204 -9.44 -16.01 16.64
CA GLY A 204 -9.61 -16.77 17.87
C GLY A 204 -10.79 -17.74 17.81
N PHE A 205 -11.93 -17.29 17.27
CA PHE A 205 -13.08 -18.15 16.99
C PHE A 205 -12.74 -19.28 16.02
N MET A 206 -12.03 -18.97 14.95
CA MET A 206 -11.64 -19.98 13.96
C MET A 206 -10.72 -21.04 14.58
N SER A 207 -9.74 -20.63 15.39
CA SER A 207 -8.86 -21.54 16.12
C SER A 207 -9.63 -22.50 17.03
N GLU A 208 -10.67 -22.02 17.71
CA GLU A 208 -11.52 -22.86 18.56
C GLU A 208 -12.42 -23.79 17.74
N ALA A 209 -13.03 -23.28 16.68
CA ALA A 209 -13.93 -24.06 15.82
C ALA A 209 -13.19 -25.15 15.01
N SER A 210 -11.98 -24.87 14.54
CA SER A 210 -11.18 -25.80 13.74
C SER A 210 -10.20 -26.64 14.56
N GLY A 211 -10.02 -26.34 15.84
CA GLY A 211 -9.03 -26.99 16.70
C GLY A 211 -7.56 -26.79 16.28
N LYS A 212 -7.27 -25.76 15.48
CA LYS A 212 -5.91 -25.43 14.99
C LYS A 212 -5.31 -24.28 15.78
N ASP A 213 -3.99 -24.18 15.85
CA ASP A 213 -3.35 -23.00 16.44
C ASP A 213 -3.59 -21.75 15.57
N ILE A 214 -3.62 -20.57 16.20
CA ILE A 214 -3.79 -19.30 15.48
C ILE A 214 -2.64 -19.08 14.49
N ALA A 215 -1.41 -19.48 14.86
CA ALA A 215 -0.24 -19.36 14.00
C ALA A 215 -0.39 -20.11 12.66
N ASP A 216 -1.09 -21.25 12.65
CA ASP A 216 -1.30 -22.07 11.45
C ASP A 216 -2.40 -21.50 10.53
N ILE A 217 -3.30 -20.70 11.11
CA ILE A 217 -4.42 -20.07 10.40
C ILE A 217 -3.99 -18.73 9.78
N VAL A 218 -3.09 -17.99 10.45
CA VAL A 218 -2.61 -16.70 9.96
C VAL A 218 -1.75 -16.91 8.72
N LYS A 219 -2.31 -16.57 7.56
CA LYS A 219 -1.58 -16.51 6.28
C LYS A 219 -1.07 -15.08 6.04
N PRO A 220 0.20 -14.88 5.66
CA PRO A 220 0.72 -13.54 5.40
C PRO A 220 0.11 -12.91 4.14
N GLY A 221 0.18 -11.57 4.06
CA GLY A 221 -0.23 -10.79 2.89
C GLY A 221 -1.70 -11.01 2.49
N VAL A 222 -1.92 -11.21 1.19
CA VAL A 222 -3.26 -11.40 0.61
C VAL A 222 -3.94 -12.70 1.07
N GLY A 223 -3.17 -13.68 1.57
CA GLY A 223 -3.70 -14.95 2.07
C GLY A 223 -4.62 -14.78 3.28
N LEU A 224 -4.38 -13.78 4.14
CA LEU A 224 -5.26 -13.51 5.28
C LEU A 224 -6.69 -13.18 4.82
N ALA A 225 -6.83 -12.37 3.78
CA ALA A 225 -8.11 -11.89 3.29
C ALA A 225 -8.80 -12.87 2.34
N PHE A 226 -8.05 -13.63 1.54
CA PHE A 226 -8.62 -14.48 0.48
C PHE A 226 -8.52 -15.99 0.75
N LEU A 227 -7.83 -16.41 1.81
CA LEU A 227 -7.81 -17.79 2.28
C LEU A 227 -8.43 -17.89 3.69
N ALA A 228 -7.80 -17.28 4.69
CA ALA A 228 -8.24 -17.44 6.08
C ALA A 228 -9.65 -16.88 6.33
N TYR A 229 -9.95 -15.69 5.79
CA TYR A 229 -11.27 -15.09 5.99
C TYR A 229 -12.41 -15.86 5.31
N PRO A 230 -12.34 -16.27 4.02
CA PRO A 230 -13.37 -17.14 3.41
C PRO A 230 -13.63 -18.45 4.16
N GLU A 231 -12.56 -19.10 4.64
CA GLU A 231 -12.67 -20.32 5.46
C GLU A 231 -13.47 -20.04 6.73
N MET A 232 -13.17 -18.94 7.40
CA MET A 232 -13.90 -18.49 8.59
C MET A 232 -15.35 -18.11 8.27
N ALA A 233 -15.58 -17.29 7.24
CA ALA A 233 -16.89 -16.73 6.92
C ALA A 233 -17.93 -17.81 6.68
N THR A 234 -17.51 -18.96 6.14
CA THR A 234 -18.34 -20.14 5.91
C THR A 234 -18.97 -20.70 7.20
N ASN A 235 -18.33 -20.49 8.35
CA ASN A 235 -18.76 -20.99 9.65
C ASN A 235 -19.58 -19.97 10.46
N LEU A 236 -19.82 -18.77 9.94
CA LEU A 236 -20.64 -17.76 10.62
C LEU A 236 -22.14 -17.92 10.33
N PRO A 237 -23.02 -17.63 11.30
CA PRO A 237 -24.44 -17.46 11.01
C PRO A 237 -24.64 -16.24 10.11
N MET A 238 -25.57 -16.31 9.14
CA MET A 238 -25.74 -15.29 8.11
C MET A 238 -24.43 -15.00 7.35
N LYS A 239 -23.67 -16.06 7.02
CA LYS A 239 -22.36 -15.99 6.36
C LYS A 239 -22.27 -15.00 5.20
N GLN A 240 -23.30 -14.92 4.36
CA GLN A 240 -23.37 -14.01 3.21
C GLN A 240 -23.22 -12.55 3.60
N LEU A 241 -23.89 -12.12 4.68
CA LEU A 241 -23.81 -10.74 5.17
C LEU A 241 -22.37 -10.40 5.59
N TRP A 242 -21.74 -11.25 6.38
CA TRP A 242 -20.39 -11.00 6.89
C TRP A 242 -19.35 -11.00 5.76
N ALA A 243 -19.43 -11.98 4.85
CA ALA A 243 -18.56 -12.04 3.69
C ALA A 243 -18.70 -10.79 2.80
N PHE A 244 -19.94 -10.39 2.49
CA PHE A 244 -20.19 -9.20 1.71
C PHE A 244 -19.62 -7.94 2.36
N LEU A 245 -19.89 -7.72 3.66
CA LEU A 245 -19.40 -6.54 4.38
C LEU A 245 -17.87 -6.48 4.44
N PHE A 246 -17.19 -7.60 4.64
CA PHE A 246 -15.73 -7.66 4.66
C PHE A 246 -15.10 -7.38 3.30
N PHE A 247 -15.59 -8.02 2.23
CA PHE A 247 -15.05 -7.77 0.90
C PHE A 247 -15.44 -6.39 0.34
N LEU A 248 -16.58 -5.83 0.78
CA LEU A 248 -16.93 -4.44 0.54
C LEU A 248 -15.95 -3.50 1.24
N MET A 249 -15.61 -3.76 2.50
CA MET A 249 -14.62 -2.99 3.26
C MET A 249 -13.27 -2.95 2.52
N ILE A 250 -12.73 -4.11 2.17
CA ILE A 250 -11.45 -4.20 1.43
C ILE A 250 -11.53 -3.47 0.10
N THR A 251 -12.65 -3.60 -0.62
CA THR A 251 -12.85 -2.93 -1.90
C THR A 251 -12.84 -1.40 -1.73
N ILE A 252 -13.53 -0.88 -0.71
CA ILE A 252 -13.58 0.57 -0.43
C ILE A 252 -12.21 1.09 0.00
N LEU A 253 -11.49 0.39 0.90
CA LEU A 253 -10.14 0.77 1.35
C LEU A 253 -9.14 0.81 0.19
N GLY A 254 -9.21 -0.17 -0.72
CA GLY A 254 -8.37 -0.20 -1.92
C GLY A 254 -8.70 0.94 -2.89
N LEU A 255 -9.98 1.20 -3.14
CA LEU A 255 -10.41 2.30 -4.03
C LEU A 255 -10.02 3.67 -3.48
N ASP A 256 -10.16 3.91 -2.17
CA ASP A 256 -9.76 5.18 -1.55
C ASP A 256 -8.26 5.45 -1.75
N SER A 257 -7.44 4.45 -1.48
CA SER A 257 -5.99 4.50 -1.64
C SER A 257 -5.60 4.73 -3.10
N GLN A 258 -6.24 4.02 -4.03
CA GLN A 258 -5.97 4.16 -5.47
C GLN A 258 -6.34 5.55 -6.00
N VAL A 259 -7.49 6.10 -5.57
CA VAL A 259 -7.91 7.46 -5.93
C VAL A 259 -6.94 8.50 -5.40
N CYS A 260 -6.49 8.37 -4.16
CA CYS A 260 -5.51 9.29 -3.58
C CYS A 260 -4.17 9.24 -4.33
N MET A 261 -3.64 8.04 -4.61
CA MET A 261 -2.38 7.88 -5.34
C MET A 261 -2.46 8.43 -6.78
N MET A 262 -3.58 8.18 -7.45
CA MET A 262 -3.81 8.70 -8.80
C MET A 262 -3.90 10.23 -8.80
N GLU A 263 -4.55 10.85 -7.81
CA GLU A 263 -4.56 12.31 -7.66
C GLU A 263 -3.15 12.85 -7.43
N GLY A 264 -2.35 12.20 -6.57
CA GLY A 264 -0.97 12.59 -6.31
C GLY A 264 -0.13 12.65 -7.59
N LEU A 265 -0.17 11.57 -8.37
CA LEU A 265 0.52 11.51 -9.66
C LEU A 265 -0.04 12.53 -10.66
N TYR A 266 -1.36 12.62 -10.78
CA TYR A 266 -1.97 13.46 -11.81
C TYR A 266 -1.76 14.95 -11.52
N THR A 267 -1.80 15.38 -10.26
CA THR A 267 -1.45 16.75 -9.86
C THR A 267 0.00 17.07 -10.20
N ALA A 268 0.94 16.16 -9.94
CA ALA A 268 2.35 16.35 -10.32
C ALA A 268 2.53 16.49 -11.84
N LEU A 269 1.82 15.67 -12.64
CA LEU A 269 1.83 15.78 -14.10
C LEU A 269 1.22 17.12 -14.56
N GLU A 270 0.06 17.50 -14.01
CA GLU A 270 -0.65 18.74 -14.35
C GLU A 270 0.18 20.01 -14.05
N ASP A 271 0.99 19.96 -12.99
CA ASP A 271 1.90 21.06 -12.63
C ASP A 271 3.18 21.08 -13.46
N ALA A 272 3.69 19.93 -13.90
CA ALA A 272 4.84 19.84 -14.80
C ALA A 272 4.50 20.26 -16.25
N PHE A 273 3.29 19.93 -16.74
CA PHE A 273 2.86 20.21 -18.12
C PHE A 273 1.54 21.02 -18.17
N PRO A 274 1.53 22.24 -17.62
CA PRO A 274 0.28 22.98 -17.39
C PRO A 274 -0.41 23.39 -18.69
N THR A 275 0.35 23.68 -19.75
CA THR A 275 -0.25 24.16 -21.02
C THR A 275 -0.94 23.04 -21.80
N GLN A 276 -0.44 21.81 -21.70
CA GLN A 276 -0.96 20.64 -22.42
C GLN A 276 -2.08 19.94 -21.64
N LEU A 277 -1.85 19.69 -20.35
CA LEU A 277 -2.73 18.83 -19.54
C LEU A 277 -3.93 19.58 -18.95
N ARG A 278 -3.78 20.84 -18.52
CA ARG A 278 -4.91 21.60 -17.93
C ARG A 278 -6.03 21.84 -18.93
N LYS A 279 -5.68 22.12 -20.19
CA LYS A 279 -6.65 22.36 -21.28
C LYS A 279 -7.51 21.12 -21.58
N HIS A 280 -6.93 19.92 -21.46
CA HIS A 280 -7.60 18.66 -21.79
C HIS A 280 -7.70 17.72 -20.59
N LYS A 281 -7.86 18.26 -19.37
CA LYS A 281 -7.75 17.50 -18.12
C LYS A 281 -8.51 16.17 -18.11
N ARG A 282 -9.75 16.16 -18.59
CA ARG A 282 -10.58 14.94 -18.61
C ARG A 282 -10.07 13.88 -19.58
N VAL A 283 -9.53 14.30 -20.71
CA VAL A 283 -8.99 13.37 -21.73
C VAL A 283 -7.62 12.88 -21.28
N ALA A 284 -6.77 13.77 -20.78
CA ALA A 284 -5.47 13.41 -20.22
C ALA A 284 -5.60 12.41 -19.07
N LEU A 285 -6.48 12.67 -18.09
CA LEU A 285 -6.77 11.74 -17.01
C LEU A 285 -7.27 10.37 -17.52
N LEU A 286 -8.17 10.37 -18.51
CA LEU A 286 -8.66 9.14 -19.13
C LEU A 286 -7.51 8.33 -19.75
N CYS A 287 -6.64 8.99 -20.53
CA CYS A 287 -5.47 8.37 -21.13
C CYS A 287 -4.52 7.81 -20.07
N THR A 288 -4.29 8.52 -18.96
CA THR A 288 -3.44 8.03 -17.87
C THR A 288 -4.05 6.81 -17.17
N CYS A 289 -5.35 6.85 -16.83
CA CYS A 289 -6.05 5.70 -16.25
C CYS A 289 -6.05 4.50 -17.20
N PHE A 290 -6.29 4.73 -18.50
CA PHE A 290 -6.25 3.68 -19.51
C PHE A 290 -4.85 3.09 -19.69
N GLY A 291 -3.81 3.94 -19.65
CA GLY A 291 -2.42 3.49 -19.66
C GLY A 291 -2.11 2.56 -18.49
N PHE A 292 -2.50 2.93 -17.27
CA PHE A 292 -2.31 2.05 -16.10
C PHE A 292 -3.19 0.79 -16.13
N PHE A 293 -4.40 0.86 -16.70
CA PHE A 293 -5.20 -0.33 -16.96
C PHE A 293 -4.47 -1.32 -17.87
N ILE A 294 -3.85 -0.86 -18.96
CA ILE A 294 -3.06 -1.71 -19.86
C ILE A 294 -1.84 -2.28 -19.13
N LEU A 295 -1.11 -1.45 -18.39
CA LEU A 295 0.05 -1.90 -17.60
C LEU A 295 -0.34 -2.91 -16.51
N GLY A 296 -1.60 -2.92 -16.08
CA GLY A 296 -2.15 -3.86 -15.12
C GLY A 296 -2.50 -5.24 -15.68
N ILE A 297 -2.61 -5.39 -17.01
CA ILE A 297 -3.04 -6.64 -17.66
C ILE A 297 -2.18 -7.86 -17.25
N PRO A 298 -0.83 -7.78 -17.19
CA PRO A 298 0.00 -8.88 -16.70
C PRO A 298 -0.44 -9.46 -15.35
N MET A 299 -0.91 -8.62 -14.42
CA MET A 299 -1.31 -9.04 -13.06
C MET A 299 -2.68 -9.73 -13.01
N VAL A 300 -3.45 -9.72 -14.10
CA VAL A 300 -4.74 -10.44 -14.21
C VAL A 300 -4.67 -11.59 -15.21
N THR A 301 -3.46 -12.03 -15.56
CA THR A 301 -3.24 -13.30 -16.26
C THR A 301 -3.22 -14.45 -15.27
N HIS A 302 -3.19 -15.69 -15.77
CA HIS A 302 -3.04 -16.89 -14.95
C HIS A 302 -1.71 -16.86 -14.15
N GLY A 303 -0.62 -16.38 -14.76
CA GLY A 303 0.64 -16.09 -14.05
C GLY A 303 0.65 -14.78 -13.25
N GLY A 304 -0.49 -14.09 -13.17
CA GLY A 304 -0.59 -12.72 -12.66
C GLY A 304 -0.27 -12.57 -11.18
N SER A 305 -0.48 -13.61 -10.37
CA SER A 305 -0.10 -13.62 -8.95
C SER A 305 1.41 -13.46 -8.76
N HIS A 306 2.23 -14.12 -9.59
CA HIS A 306 3.68 -14.01 -9.55
C HIS A 306 4.17 -12.61 -9.95
N TRP A 307 3.56 -12.04 -10.98
CA TRP A 307 3.83 -10.66 -11.40
C TRP A 307 3.43 -9.65 -10.32
N LEU A 308 2.28 -9.85 -9.68
CA LEU A 308 1.83 -9.04 -8.56
C LEU A 308 2.81 -9.12 -7.40
N THR A 309 3.25 -10.31 -7.00
CA THR A 309 4.25 -10.48 -5.93
C THR A 309 5.58 -9.82 -6.28
N LEU A 310 6.05 -9.93 -7.53
CA LEU A 310 7.28 -9.28 -7.97
C LEU A 310 7.17 -7.74 -7.89
N ILE A 311 6.07 -7.18 -8.37
CA ILE A 311 5.83 -5.73 -8.35
C ILE A 311 5.60 -5.23 -6.91
N ASP A 312 4.94 -6.00 -6.06
CA ASP A 312 4.75 -5.66 -4.64
C ASP A 312 6.08 -5.64 -3.88
N ALA A 313 6.94 -6.64 -4.12
CA ALA A 313 8.25 -6.73 -3.48
C ALA A 313 9.24 -5.65 -3.96
N TYR A 314 9.25 -5.34 -5.26
CA TYR A 314 10.28 -4.49 -5.87
C TYR A 314 9.79 -3.12 -6.38
N GLY A 315 8.50 -2.92 -6.60
CA GLY A 315 7.95 -1.72 -7.24
C GLY A 315 8.07 -0.49 -6.36
N ALA A 316 7.26 -0.44 -5.32
CA ALA A 316 7.40 0.56 -4.27
C ALA A 316 8.27 0.00 -3.14
N SER A 317 9.37 -0.69 -3.43
CA SER A 317 10.16 -1.42 -2.42
C SER A 317 10.72 -0.51 -1.31
N GLY A 318 11.07 -1.12 -0.18
CA GLY A 318 11.66 -0.39 0.94
C GLY A 318 12.90 0.39 0.51
N TYR A 319 13.68 -0.14 -0.43
CA TYR A 319 14.85 0.53 -1.00
C TYR A 319 14.50 1.83 -1.71
N ALA A 320 13.54 1.77 -2.65
CA ALA A 320 13.13 2.91 -3.44
C ALA A 320 12.51 4.00 -2.55
N LEU A 321 11.55 3.60 -1.70
CA LEU A 321 10.83 4.51 -0.82
C LEU A 321 11.77 5.21 0.17
N LEU A 322 12.60 4.45 0.89
CA LEU A 322 13.51 5.01 1.90
C LEU A 322 14.57 5.90 1.26
N THR A 323 15.03 5.59 0.05
CA THR A 323 15.95 6.46 -0.70
C THR A 323 15.31 7.81 -1.04
N VAL A 324 14.08 7.78 -1.59
CA VAL A 324 13.35 9.00 -1.92
C VAL A 324 13.11 9.85 -0.66
N VAL A 325 12.61 9.24 0.41
CA VAL A 325 12.35 9.92 1.68
C VAL A 325 13.62 10.48 2.30
N PHE A 326 14.74 9.75 2.24
CA PHE A 326 16.04 10.24 2.73
C PHE A 326 16.42 11.55 2.03
N PHE A 327 16.39 11.56 0.69
CA PHE A 327 16.74 12.76 -0.08
C PHE A 327 15.71 13.89 0.07
N GLU A 328 14.42 13.57 0.22
CA GLU A 328 13.37 14.56 0.48
C GLU A 328 13.61 15.29 1.81
N VAL A 329 13.83 14.54 2.89
CA VAL A 329 14.06 15.13 4.21
C VAL A 329 15.39 15.86 4.27
N VAL A 330 16.47 15.33 3.67
CA VAL A 330 17.77 16.02 3.60
C VAL A 330 17.66 17.29 2.77
N GLY A 331 17.00 17.24 1.62
CA GLY A 331 16.73 18.39 0.76
C GLY A 331 15.96 19.49 1.48
N LEU A 332 14.92 19.13 2.25
CA LEU A 332 14.12 20.08 3.01
C LEU A 332 14.86 20.64 4.24
N SER A 333 15.49 19.79 5.04
CA SER A 333 16.05 20.17 6.35
C SER A 333 17.47 20.75 6.28
N TRP A 334 18.31 20.27 5.37
CA TRP A 334 19.68 20.75 5.17
C TRP A 334 19.81 21.65 3.95
N GLY A 335 19.17 21.29 2.83
CA GLY A 335 19.18 22.08 1.59
C GLY A 335 18.41 23.40 1.75
N PHE A 336 17.10 23.32 1.96
CA PHE A 336 16.27 24.51 2.19
C PHE A 336 16.55 25.14 3.56
N GLY A 337 16.73 24.29 4.58
CA GLY A 337 17.17 24.67 5.92
C GLY A 337 16.03 24.61 6.94
N ALA A 338 16.19 23.80 7.98
CA ALA A 338 15.15 23.54 8.99
C ALA A 338 14.63 24.80 9.71
N ASP A 339 15.47 25.83 9.90
CA ASP A 339 15.02 27.10 10.49
C ASP A 339 14.09 27.86 9.53
N ARG A 340 14.32 27.79 8.22
CA ARG A 340 13.44 28.37 7.20
C ARG A 340 12.13 27.60 7.09
N VAL A 341 12.16 26.27 7.20
CA VAL A 341 10.94 25.44 7.29
C VAL A 341 10.09 25.88 8.48
N ARG A 342 10.69 26.05 9.67
CA ARG A 342 9.99 26.53 10.86
C ARG A 342 9.43 27.95 10.68
N ALA A 343 10.17 28.83 10.02
CA ALA A 343 9.71 30.18 9.71
C ALA A 343 8.53 30.17 8.72
N ALA A 344 8.59 29.34 7.67
CA ALA A 344 7.51 29.17 6.71
C ALA A 344 6.24 28.62 7.38
N ILE A 345 6.36 27.61 8.26
CA ILE A 345 5.21 27.11 9.03
C ILE A 345 4.66 28.22 9.94
N LYS A 346 5.51 29.01 10.60
CA LYS A 346 5.04 30.14 11.42
C LYS A 346 4.29 31.18 10.58
N GLU A 347 4.75 31.46 9.36
CA GLU A 347 4.07 32.38 8.43
C GLU A 347 2.72 31.82 7.96
N MET A 348 2.66 30.53 7.63
CA MET A 348 1.44 29.88 7.18
C MET A 348 0.37 29.84 8.27
N ILE A 349 0.70 29.28 9.44
CA ILE A 349 -0.32 28.91 10.45
C ILE A 349 -0.20 29.67 11.78
N GLY A 350 0.77 30.57 11.91
CA GLY A 350 1.02 31.34 13.14
C GLY A 350 1.66 30.56 14.29
N ILE A 351 1.86 29.26 14.14
CA ILE A 351 2.41 28.38 15.20
C ILE A 351 3.93 28.35 15.14
N GLN A 352 4.58 28.61 16.28
CA GLN A 352 6.01 28.34 16.43
C GLN A 352 6.27 26.86 16.70
N VAL A 353 6.72 26.14 15.68
CA VAL A 353 7.09 24.73 15.82
C VAL A 353 8.24 24.58 16.83
N PRO A 354 8.13 23.68 17.83
CA PRO A 354 9.18 23.45 18.82
C PRO A 354 10.54 23.09 18.22
N LEU A 355 11.62 23.39 18.94
CA LEU A 355 12.99 23.11 18.48
C LEU A 355 13.26 21.61 18.30
N VAL A 356 12.52 20.75 19.01
CA VAL A 356 12.61 19.28 18.85
C VAL A 356 12.42 18.87 17.39
N PHE A 357 11.46 19.47 16.67
CA PHE A 357 11.24 19.15 15.25
C PHE A 357 12.42 19.52 14.35
N LYS A 358 13.21 20.54 14.71
CA LYS A 358 14.46 20.85 14.01
C LYS A 358 15.45 19.68 14.11
N ILE A 359 15.59 19.10 15.30
CA ILE A 359 16.48 17.95 15.53
C ILE A 359 15.93 16.72 14.81
N LEU A 360 14.61 16.50 14.88
CA LEU A 360 13.95 15.39 14.22
C LEU A 360 14.14 15.41 12.70
N TRP A 361 13.91 16.55 12.04
CA TRP A 361 14.05 16.66 10.59
C TRP A 361 15.51 16.63 10.14
N LYS A 362 16.41 17.27 10.89
CA LYS A 362 17.80 17.42 10.48
C LYS A 362 18.64 16.16 10.73
N TYR A 363 18.37 15.43 11.81
CA TYR A 363 19.22 14.31 12.23
C TYR A 363 18.47 13.00 12.35
N LEU A 364 17.37 12.95 13.12
CA LEU A 364 16.75 11.67 13.43
C LEU A 364 16.08 11.02 12.21
N SER A 365 15.29 11.77 11.46
CA SER A 365 14.54 11.22 10.32
C SER A 365 15.47 10.74 9.18
N PRO A 366 16.50 11.50 8.77
CA PRO A 366 17.49 11.01 7.81
C PRO A 366 18.26 9.78 8.31
N LEU A 367 18.63 9.76 9.60
CA LEU A 367 19.32 8.62 10.21
C LEU A 367 18.43 7.38 10.20
N THR A 368 17.17 7.48 10.60
CA THR A 368 16.21 6.37 10.57
C THR A 368 15.99 5.86 9.15
N ALA A 369 15.79 6.75 8.17
CA ALA A 369 15.64 6.34 6.77
C ALA A 369 16.89 5.61 6.25
N PHE A 370 18.09 6.10 6.57
CA PHE A 370 19.35 5.47 6.20
C PHE A 370 19.56 4.11 6.86
N LEU A 371 19.31 4.00 8.17
CA LEU A 371 19.45 2.73 8.91
C LEU A 371 18.47 1.67 8.42
N LEU A 372 17.21 2.05 8.17
CA LEU A 372 16.22 1.13 7.61
C LEU A 372 16.58 0.71 6.19
N PHE A 373 17.10 1.63 5.37
CA PHE A 373 17.57 1.29 4.03
C PHE A 373 18.72 0.27 4.12
N TRP A 374 19.68 0.51 5.01
CA TRP A 374 20.79 -0.41 5.26
C TRP A 374 20.29 -1.79 5.71
N PHE A 375 19.33 -1.86 6.64
CA PHE A 375 18.74 -3.13 7.07
C PHE A 375 17.97 -3.84 5.95
N CYS A 376 17.28 -3.11 5.08
CA CYS A 376 16.68 -3.71 3.89
C CYS A 376 17.77 -4.34 3.02
N VAL A 377 18.92 -3.69 2.83
CA VAL A 377 20.00 -4.20 1.96
C VAL A 377 20.69 -5.40 2.60
N TYR A 378 20.95 -5.33 3.91
CA TYR A 378 21.67 -6.37 4.65
C TYR A 378 20.85 -7.65 4.81
N TYR A 379 19.55 -7.52 5.13
CA TYR A 379 18.61 -8.65 5.24
C TYR A 379 17.81 -8.88 3.95
N TYR A 380 18.45 -8.63 2.80
CA TYR A 380 17.83 -8.93 1.51
C TYR A 380 17.80 -10.45 1.30
N GLU A 381 16.62 -10.95 0.97
CA GLU A 381 16.42 -12.33 0.54
C GLU A 381 15.76 -12.32 -0.84
N PRO A 382 16.26 -13.13 -1.81
CA PRO A 382 15.61 -13.27 -3.10
C PRO A 382 14.17 -13.77 -2.98
N LEU A 383 13.33 -13.36 -3.92
CA LEU A 383 11.93 -13.78 -3.93
C LEU A 383 11.82 -15.29 -4.22
N ASN A 384 11.01 -15.98 -3.41
CA ASN A 384 10.68 -17.39 -3.59
C ASN A 384 9.19 -17.57 -3.89
N TYR A 385 8.86 -18.61 -4.63
CA TYR A 385 7.48 -19.06 -4.82
C TYR A 385 6.92 -19.68 -3.52
N PRO A 386 5.59 -19.89 -3.42
CA PRO A 386 4.99 -20.48 -2.23
C PRO A 386 5.57 -21.85 -1.82
N ASP A 387 6.03 -22.64 -2.79
CA ASP A 387 6.69 -23.93 -2.63
C ASP A 387 8.21 -23.82 -2.40
N GLN A 388 8.71 -22.65 -2.02
CA GLN A 388 10.12 -22.35 -1.65
C GLN A 388 11.15 -22.43 -2.78
N ARG A 389 10.74 -22.73 -4.01
CA ARG A 389 11.62 -22.60 -5.19
C ARG A 389 11.93 -21.11 -5.45
N PRO A 390 13.15 -20.77 -5.90
CA PRO A 390 13.53 -19.39 -6.17
C PRO A 390 12.89 -18.84 -7.46
N TYR A 391 12.64 -17.53 -7.48
CA TYR A 391 12.27 -16.83 -8.73
C TYR A 391 13.44 -16.85 -9.73
N PRO A 392 13.14 -16.87 -11.04
CA PRO A 392 14.19 -16.85 -12.06
C PRO A 392 15.00 -15.55 -11.99
N LEU A 393 16.29 -15.62 -12.33
CA LEU A 393 17.21 -14.49 -12.19
C LEU A 393 16.73 -13.25 -12.94
N TRP A 394 16.18 -13.42 -14.15
CA TRP A 394 15.69 -12.30 -14.95
C TRP A 394 14.55 -11.54 -14.25
N ALA A 395 13.69 -12.23 -13.49
CA ALA A 395 12.60 -11.59 -12.75
C ALA A 395 13.16 -10.73 -11.62
N ASN A 396 14.15 -11.25 -10.87
CA ASN A 396 14.84 -10.47 -9.85
C ASN A 396 15.57 -9.25 -10.45
N VAL A 397 16.19 -9.39 -11.62
CA VAL A 397 16.82 -8.26 -12.34
C VAL A 397 15.79 -7.21 -12.72
N ILE A 398 14.63 -7.60 -13.27
CA ILE A 398 13.53 -6.67 -13.55
C ILE A 398 13.05 -5.98 -12.28
N GLY A 399 12.91 -6.72 -11.17
CA GLY A 399 12.59 -6.17 -9.86
C GLY A 399 13.58 -5.08 -9.44
N PHE A 400 14.88 -5.36 -9.49
CA PHE A 400 15.91 -4.35 -9.17
C PHE A 400 15.90 -3.16 -10.13
N MET A 401 15.63 -3.37 -11.42
CA MET A 401 15.47 -2.28 -12.38
C MET A 401 14.27 -1.39 -12.02
N LEU A 402 13.15 -2.00 -11.61
CA LEU A 402 11.95 -1.29 -11.16
C LEU A 402 12.19 -0.48 -9.88
N SER A 403 12.90 -1.05 -8.89
CA SER A 403 13.31 -0.29 -7.71
C SER A 403 14.26 0.86 -8.07
N SER A 404 15.23 0.59 -8.95
CA SER A 404 16.29 1.55 -9.29
C SER A 404 15.80 2.71 -10.16
N CYS A 405 14.74 2.53 -10.95
CA CYS A 405 14.28 3.56 -11.89
C CYS A 405 13.82 4.83 -11.19
N SER A 406 13.25 4.73 -9.98
CA SER A 406 12.89 5.89 -9.16
C SER A 406 14.12 6.50 -8.48
N MET A 407 15.04 5.66 -7.98
CA MET A 407 16.24 6.09 -7.26
C MET A 407 17.23 6.85 -8.15
N VAL A 408 17.44 6.40 -9.39
CA VAL A 408 18.41 6.98 -10.33
C VAL A 408 17.99 8.36 -10.82
N VAL A 409 16.70 8.70 -10.80
CA VAL A 409 16.21 10.02 -11.20
C VAL A 409 16.82 11.14 -10.36
N ILE A 410 17.04 10.91 -9.06
CA ILE A 410 17.60 11.91 -8.14
C ILE A 410 19.03 12.32 -8.54
N PRO A 411 20.04 11.40 -8.58
CA PRO A 411 21.38 11.74 -9.03
C PRO A 411 21.41 12.10 -10.51
N GLY A 412 20.60 11.46 -11.36
CA GLY A 412 20.51 11.75 -12.79
C GLY A 412 20.11 13.19 -13.06
N TRP A 413 19.08 13.69 -12.36
CA TRP A 413 18.65 15.08 -12.46
C TRP A 413 19.69 16.05 -11.89
N ALA A 414 20.34 15.71 -10.77
CA ALA A 414 21.42 16.52 -10.20
C ALA A 414 22.58 16.71 -11.20
N ILE A 415 22.99 15.62 -11.86
CA ILE A 415 24.03 15.62 -12.91
C ILE A 415 23.55 16.47 -14.10
N TYR A 416 22.35 16.20 -14.63
CA TYR A 416 21.78 16.95 -15.74
C TYR A 416 21.75 18.47 -15.46
N TYR A 417 21.28 18.87 -14.28
CA TYR A 417 21.21 20.27 -13.87
C TYR A 417 22.60 20.93 -13.81
N LEU A 418 23.60 20.24 -13.24
CA LEU A 418 24.98 20.74 -13.16
C LEU A 418 25.62 21.01 -14.54
N PHE A 419 25.29 20.19 -15.54
CA PHE A 419 25.86 20.30 -16.88
C PHE A 419 25.07 21.21 -17.83
N THR A 420 23.77 21.39 -17.61
CA THR A 420 22.92 22.21 -18.48
C THR A 420 22.77 23.65 -18.04
N HIS A 421 22.72 23.90 -16.73
CA HIS A 421 22.47 25.24 -16.18
C HIS A 421 23.78 25.97 -15.85
N ASN A 422 23.74 27.30 -15.94
CA ASN A 422 24.87 28.19 -15.60
C ASN A 422 26.20 27.79 -16.26
N LYS A 423 26.15 27.45 -17.56
CA LYS A 423 27.34 27.02 -18.34
C LYS A 423 28.50 28.02 -18.34
N HIS A 424 28.25 29.28 -17.99
CA HIS A 424 29.25 30.33 -17.86
C HIS A 424 30.12 30.23 -16.59
N LEU A 425 29.69 29.49 -15.56
CA LEU A 425 30.41 29.35 -14.28
C LEU A 425 31.33 28.14 -14.25
N ARG A 426 32.31 28.12 -13.34
CA ARG A 426 33.11 26.93 -13.03
C ARG A 426 32.26 25.86 -12.34
N LEU A 427 32.63 24.59 -12.49
CA LEU A 427 31.87 23.46 -11.94
C LEU A 427 31.65 23.57 -10.42
N SER A 428 32.65 24.04 -9.67
CA SER A 428 32.56 24.28 -8.23
C SER A 428 31.52 25.35 -7.88
N GLU A 429 31.51 26.45 -8.62
CA GLU A 429 30.54 27.54 -8.44
C GLU A 429 29.12 27.10 -8.80
N ARG A 430 28.96 26.28 -9.84
CA ARG A 430 27.66 25.69 -10.19
C ARG A 430 27.14 24.82 -9.06
N PHE A 431 27.97 23.93 -8.51
CA PHE A 431 27.58 23.07 -7.39
C PHE A 431 27.12 23.89 -6.18
N TRP A 432 27.92 24.87 -5.75
CA TRP A 432 27.55 25.72 -4.61
C TRP A 432 26.31 26.56 -4.88
N ARG A 433 26.06 26.97 -6.12
CA ARG A 433 24.86 27.72 -6.49
C ARG A 433 23.61 26.82 -6.58
N SER A 434 23.75 25.57 -7.00
CA SER A 434 22.65 24.58 -7.04
C SER A 434 22.20 24.13 -5.65
N VAL A 435 23.12 24.08 -4.68
CA VAL A 435 22.81 23.73 -3.28
C VAL A 435 22.20 24.92 -2.52
N ARG A 436 22.46 26.15 -2.97
CA ARG A 436 21.86 27.35 -2.37
C ARG A 436 20.43 27.53 -2.85
N VAL A 437 19.54 27.77 -1.91
CA VAL A 437 18.15 28.18 -2.18
C VAL A 437 18.16 29.41 -3.11
N PRO A 438 17.41 29.41 -4.22
CA PRO A 438 17.37 30.55 -5.14
C PRO A 438 17.04 31.84 -4.40
N GLU A 439 17.74 32.93 -4.74
CA GLU A 439 17.62 34.24 -4.05
C GLU A 439 16.18 34.78 -4.06
N SER A 440 15.36 34.38 -5.04
CA SER A 440 13.92 34.69 -5.08
C SER A 440 13.14 34.10 -3.90
N ALA A 441 13.49 32.90 -3.43
CA ALA A 441 12.90 32.29 -2.25
C ALA A 441 13.45 32.85 -0.93
N VAL A 442 14.68 33.40 -0.94
CA VAL A 442 15.29 34.08 0.21
C VAL A 442 14.76 35.51 0.38
N GLN A 443 14.55 36.25 -0.71
CA GLN A 443 13.98 37.61 -0.68
C GLN A 443 12.48 37.62 -0.36
N ALA A 444 11.74 36.56 -0.73
CA ALA A 444 10.35 36.38 -0.31
C ALA A 444 10.23 36.36 1.22
N GLY A 445 10.99 35.48 1.91
CA GLY A 445 10.96 35.40 3.38
C GLY A 445 11.39 36.67 4.15
N GLY A 446 11.93 37.68 3.48
CA GLY A 446 12.32 38.96 4.10
C GLY A 446 11.38 40.14 3.83
N LYS A 447 10.64 40.17 2.72
CA LYS A 447 9.81 41.32 2.32
C LYS A 447 8.53 41.01 1.52
N LYS A 448 8.30 39.77 1.06
CA LYS A 448 7.13 39.41 0.24
C LYS A 448 6.52 38.10 0.71
N SER A 449 5.23 38.12 1.05
CA SER A 449 4.42 36.93 1.35
C SER A 449 4.81 35.74 0.48
N ILE A 450 5.01 34.56 1.09
CA ILE A 450 5.28 33.28 0.41
C ILE A 450 4.24 33.01 -0.71
N GLN A 451 3.06 33.66 -0.71
CA GLN A 451 2.09 33.63 -1.81
C GLN A 451 2.62 34.14 -3.16
N GLU A 452 3.67 34.96 -3.20
CA GLU A 452 4.25 35.47 -4.45
C GLU A 452 5.32 34.55 -5.06
N LEU A 453 5.60 33.39 -4.43
CA LEU A 453 6.38 32.33 -5.07
C LEU A 453 5.57 31.77 -6.23
N LYS A 454 5.71 32.38 -7.42
CA LYS A 454 5.38 31.69 -8.67
C LYS A 454 6.09 30.34 -8.64
N PRO A 455 5.43 29.25 -9.06
CA PRO A 455 6.12 27.99 -9.24
C PRO A 455 7.31 28.28 -10.14
N LEU A 456 8.52 28.06 -9.62
CA LEU A 456 9.67 27.87 -10.48
C LEU A 456 9.26 26.69 -11.35
N ALA A 457 8.86 26.99 -12.58
CA ALA A 457 8.67 25.99 -13.61
C ALA A 457 9.97 25.18 -13.64
N LEU A 458 9.87 23.94 -13.15
CA LEU A 458 10.90 22.92 -13.27
C LEU A 458 10.94 22.45 -14.72
#